data_AF-A0A5C7LCT3-F1
#
_entry.id   AF-A0A5C7LCT3-F1
#
_cell.length_a   1.000
_cell.length_b   1.000
_cell.length_c   1.000
_cell.angle_alpha   90.00
_cell.angle_beta   90.00
_cell.angle_gamma   90.00
#
_symmetry.space_group_name_H-M   'P 1'
#
loop_
_entity.id
_entity.type
_entity.pdbx_description
1 polymer ?
#
loop_
_entity_poly.entity_id
_entity_poly.type
_entity_poly.pdbx_seq_one_letter_code
_entity_poly.pdbx_strand_id
1 'polypeptide(L)'
;MGLFFPSKKPSMPAAGSFPRRSHTPEPRKLGNFEGSITAHELEREVHADLRRHGMSPRKIAIVDATMHGSIEESGLQRGMNAGELREAMENLDTNAGKLGLDRRRDLGIIQDALEKRL
;
A
#
# COMPACT_ATOMS: atom_id res chain seq x y z
N MET A 1 5.04 -78.32 -10.90
CA MET A 1 4.14 -77.91 -11.99
C MET A 1 3.40 -76.68 -11.51
N GLY A 2 3.48 -75.44 -12.01
CA GLY A 2 4.18 -74.75 -13.07
C GLY A 2 3.73 -73.28 -12.94
N LEU A 3 4.65 -72.34 -13.05
CA LEU A 3 4.49 -70.88 -12.96
C LEU A 3 3.43 -70.37 -13.94
N PHE A 4 2.71 -69.27 -13.64
CA PHE A 4 2.41 -68.20 -14.61
C PHE A 4 1.74 -67.00 -13.90
N PHE A 5 2.49 -65.92 -13.69
CA PHE A 5 1.98 -64.60 -13.32
C PHE A 5 2.05 -63.69 -14.56
N PRO A 6 0.93 -63.28 -15.18
CA PRO A 6 0.96 -62.25 -16.20
C PRO A 6 1.06 -60.87 -15.55
N SER A 7 2.18 -60.21 -15.81
CA SER A 7 2.44 -58.80 -15.51
C SER A 7 1.48 -57.90 -16.29
N LYS A 8 0.59 -57.19 -15.58
CA LYS A 8 -0.08 -56.00 -16.14
C LYS A 8 0.59 -54.76 -15.54
N LYS A 9 1.38 -54.12 -16.39
CA LYS A 9 1.96 -52.79 -16.19
C LYS A 9 0.83 -51.80 -15.86
N PRO A 10 0.93 -50.95 -14.83
CA PRO A 10 0.03 -49.81 -14.70
C PRO A 10 0.42 -48.78 -15.77
N SER A 11 -0.47 -48.57 -16.72
CA SER A 11 -0.42 -47.40 -17.61
C SER A 11 -0.61 -46.15 -16.77
N MET A 12 0.45 -45.38 -16.56
CA MET A 12 0.35 -43.99 -16.13
C MET A 12 -0.41 -43.18 -17.20
N PRO A 13 -1.48 -42.45 -16.87
CA PRO A 13 -1.77 -41.20 -17.52
C PRO A 13 -1.01 -40.08 -16.80
N ALA A 14 -0.33 -39.29 -17.62
CA ALA A 14 0.56 -38.20 -17.26
C ALA A 14 -0.11 -37.11 -16.40
N ALA A 15 0.71 -36.53 -15.52
CA ALA A 15 0.77 -35.10 -15.24
C ALA A 15 -0.56 -34.33 -15.34
N GLY A 16 -1.50 -34.67 -14.46
CA GLY A 16 -2.60 -33.78 -14.10
C GLY A 16 -2.10 -32.80 -13.05
N SER A 17 -1.40 -31.77 -13.49
CA SER A 17 -0.99 -30.63 -12.68
C SER A 17 -2.17 -30.12 -11.86
N PHE A 18 -2.18 -30.39 -10.56
CA PHE A 18 -3.01 -29.65 -9.62
C PHE A 18 -2.58 -28.18 -9.72
N PRO A 19 -3.43 -27.24 -10.14
CA PRO A 19 -3.19 -25.88 -9.73
C PRO A 19 -3.44 -25.87 -8.23
N ARG A 20 -2.34 -26.02 -7.45
CA ARG A 20 -2.25 -25.34 -6.16
C ARG A 20 -2.73 -23.94 -6.46
N ARG A 21 -3.90 -23.56 -5.93
CA ARG A 21 -4.27 -22.16 -5.75
C ARG A 21 -3.18 -21.54 -4.89
N SER A 22 -2.08 -21.16 -5.51
CA SER A 22 -1.27 -20.05 -5.09
C SER A 22 -2.20 -18.86 -5.23
N HIS A 23 -2.92 -18.55 -4.15
CA HIS A 23 -3.30 -17.18 -3.88
C HIS A 23 -1.98 -16.42 -3.63
N THR A 24 -1.19 -16.24 -4.68
CA THR A 24 -0.41 -15.03 -4.81
C THR A 24 -1.47 -13.94 -4.82
N PRO A 25 -1.53 -13.05 -3.83
CA PRO A 25 -2.19 -11.78 -4.08
C PRO A 25 -1.40 -11.18 -5.23
N GLU A 26 -1.95 -11.29 -6.45
CA GLU A 26 -1.54 -10.36 -7.49
C GLU A 26 -1.61 -8.99 -6.82
N PRO A 27 -0.52 -8.20 -6.85
CA PRO A 27 -0.68 -6.81 -6.49
C PRO A 27 -1.71 -6.29 -7.48
N ARG A 28 -2.93 -6.05 -6.99
CA ARG A 28 -3.88 -5.20 -7.67
C ARG A 28 -3.10 -3.92 -7.90
N LYS A 29 -2.53 -3.78 -9.10
CA LYS A 29 -2.30 -2.47 -9.69
C LYS A 29 -3.70 -1.92 -9.90
N LEU A 30 -4.32 -1.50 -8.79
CA LEU A 30 -5.42 -0.55 -8.84
C LEU A 30 -4.81 0.61 -9.60
N GLY A 31 -5.29 0.80 -10.83
CA GLY A 31 -4.69 1.73 -11.75
C GLY A 31 -4.53 3.06 -11.07
N ASN A 32 -3.32 3.60 -11.14
CA ASN A 32 -3.04 5.00 -10.86
C ASN A 32 -4.10 5.81 -11.62
N PHE A 33 -5.10 6.31 -10.89
CA PHE A 33 -5.93 7.39 -11.39
C PHE A 33 -4.94 8.56 -11.41
N GLU A 34 -4.42 8.88 -12.60
CA GLU A 34 -3.34 9.86 -12.81
C GLU A 34 -3.51 11.07 -11.88
N GLY A 35 -2.65 11.18 -10.86
CA GLY A 35 -2.65 12.31 -9.92
C GLY A 35 -3.53 12.21 -8.67
N SER A 36 -3.84 11.00 -8.16
CA SER A 36 -4.51 10.84 -6.86
C SER A 36 -3.91 9.72 -5.99
N ILE A 37 -3.83 9.95 -4.67
CA ILE A 37 -3.35 8.97 -3.68
C ILE A 37 -4.54 8.39 -2.93
N THR A 38 -4.72 7.08 -3.01
CA THR A 38 -5.76 6.40 -2.22
C THR A 38 -5.34 6.19 -0.76
N ALA A 39 -6.29 6.01 0.16
CA ALA A 39 -6.00 5.69 1.56
C ALA A 39 -5.13 4.43 1.71
N HIS A 40 -5.32 3.45 0.82
CA HIS A 40 -4.51 2.24 0.83
C HIS A 40 -3.04 2.48 0.42
N GLU A 41 -2.80 3.37 -0.53
CA GLU A 41 -1.45 3.75 -0.97
C GLU A 41 -0.74 4.63 0.06
N LEU A 42 -1.50 5.53 0.71
CA LEU A 42 -1.02 6.27 1.86
C LEU A 42 -0.51 5.31 2.96
N GLU A 43 -1.32 4.34 3.35
CA GLU A 43 -0.95 3.39 4.40
C GLU A 43 0.21 2.46 4.03
N ARG A 44 0.29 2.05 2.76
CA ARG A 44 1.25 1.03 2.33
C ARG A 44 2.56 1.63 1.85
N GLU A 45 2.49 2.68 1.05
CA GLU A 45 3.66 3.25 0.37
C GLU A 45 4.20 4.45 1.13
N VAL A 46 3.34 5.42 1.46
CA VAL A 46 3.77 6.64 2.17
C VAL A 46 4.27 6.27 3.56
N HIS A 47 3.57 5.42 4.31
CA HIS A 47 4.08 4.96 5.61
C HIS A 47 5.40 4.19 5.50
N ALA A 48 5.62 3.41 4.43
CA ALA A 48 6.88 2.70 4.25
C ALA A 48 8.02 3.70 3.99
N ASP A 49 7.79 4.72 3.18
CA ASP A 49 8.78 5.76 2.90
C ASP A 49 9.05 6.62 4.14
N LEU A 50 8.02 7.03 4.89
CA LEU A 50 8.19 7.76 6.17
C LEU A 50 9.03 6.96 7.19
N ARG A 51 8.80 5.63 7.30
CA ARG A 51 9.62 4.76 8.16
C ARG A 51 11.07 4.69 7.69
N ARG A 52 11.30 4.59 6.37
CA ARG A 52 12.66 4.58 5.79
C ARG A 52 13.42 5.87 6.08
N HIS A 53 12.73 7.00 6.13
CA HIS A 53 13.30 8.30 6.52
C HIS A 53 13.51 8.48 8.04
N GLY A 54 13.19 7.45 8.84
CA GLY A 54 13.39 7.45 10.29
C GLY A 54 12.31 8.20 11.08
N MET A 55 11.13 8.39 10.49
CA MET A 55 9.99 9.01 11.17
C MET A 55 9.44 8.05 12.23
N SER A 56 9.11 8.58 13.41
CA SER A 56 8.59 7.76 14.50
C SER A 56 7.17 7.28 14.20
N PRO A 57 6.74 6.11 14.71
CA PRO A 57 5.38 5.60 14.49
C PRO A 57 4.28 6.58 14.91
N ARG A 58 4.52 7.37 15.97
CA ARG A 58 3.60 8.42 16.42
C ARG A 58 3.39 9.50 15.36
N LYS A 59 4.47 9.97 14.72
CA LYS A 59 4.40 11.00 13.69
C LYS A 59 3.70 10.48 12.43
N ILE A 60 3.98 9.23 12.06
CA ILE A 60 3.30 8.56 10.94
C ILE A 60 1.79 8.48 11.21
N ALA A 61 1.37 8.06 12.41
CA ALA A 61 -0.05 7.99 12.77
C ALA A 61 -0.76 9.35 12.75
N ILE A 62 -0.04 10.45 13.02
CA ILE A 62 -0.60 11.81 12.92
C ILE A 62 -0.83 12.20 11.47
N VAL A 63 0.14 11.90 10.60
CA VAL A 63 0.04 12.15 9.15
C VAL A 63 -1.11 11.32 8.59
N ASP A 64 -1.16 10.04 8.94
CA ASP A 64 -2.23 9.11 8.55
C ASP A 64 -3.60 9.63 8.97
N ALA A 65 -3.78 9.97 10.25
CA ALA A 65 -5.06 10.50 10.75
C ALA A 65 -5.50 11.79 10.04
N THR A 66 -4.55 12.65 9.69
CA THR A 66 -4.86 13.91 9.00
C THR A 66 -5.25 13.66 7.54
N MET A 67 -4.46 12.85 6.84
CA MET A 67 -4.65 12.56 5.43
C MET A 67 -5.86 11.65 5.19
N HIS A 68 -6.05 10.63 6.03
CA HIS A 68 -7.23 9.77 6.01
C HIS A 68 -8.49 10.55 6.35
N GLY A 69 -8.42 11.44 7.35
CA GLY A 69 -9.51 12.35 7.68
C GLY A 69 -9.93 13.22 6.49
N SER A 70 -8.97 13.79 5.76
CA SER A 70 -9.26 14.56 4.54
C SER A 70 -9.83 13.71 3.40
N ILE A 71 -9.43 12.45 3.26
CA ILE A 71 -10.00 11.53 2.25
C ILE A 71 -11.47 11.20 2.58
N GLU A 72 -11.76 10.91 3.85
CA GLU A 72 -13.11 10.59 4.32
C GLU A 72 -14.03 11.81 4.27
N GLU A 73 -13.57 12.97 4.75
CA GLU A 73 -14.35 14.22 4.80
C GLU A 73 -14.73 14.72 3.40
N SER A 74 -13.80 14.62 2.45
CA SER A 74 -14.05 14.99 1.06
C SER A 74 -14.89 13.95 0.29
N GLY A 75 -15.24 12.82 0.91
CA GLY A 75 -16.03 11.74 0.28
C GLY A 75 -15.32 11.11 -0.92
N LEU A 76 -14.00 11.19 -0.96
CA LEU A 76 -13.17 10.84 -2.11
C LEU A 76 -12.98 9.33 -2.18
N GLN A 77 -13.98 8.62 -2.70
CA GLN A 77 -13.80 7.21 -3.08
C GLN A 77 -12.69 7.00 -4.12
N ARG A 78 -12.25 8.08 -4.79
CA ARG A 78 -11.19 8.08 -5.81
C ARG A 78 -9.78 8.37 -5.26
N GLY A 79 -9.63 8.80 -4.01
CA GLY A 79 -8.34 9.23 -3.46
C GLY A 79 -8.11 10.74 -3.49
N MET A 80 -7.03 11.18 -2.86
CA MET A 80 -6.66 12.59 -2.65
C MET A 80 -5.86 13.12 -3.83
N ASN A 81 -6.36 14.16 -4.49
CA ASN A 81 -5.68 14.83 -5.60
C ASN A 81 -4.62 15.82 -5.09
N ALA A 82 -3.76 16.33 -5.98
CA ALA A 82 -2.71 17.29 -5.62
C ALA A 82 -3.21 18.57 -4.90
N GLY A 83 -4.43 19.04 -5.21
CA GLY A 83 -5.03 20.19 -4.53
C GLY A 83 -5.40 19.89 -3.07
N GLU A 84 -6.05 18.76 -2.84
CA GLU A 84 -6.47 18.31 -1.50
C GLU A 84 -5.26 17.91 -0.65
N LEU A 85 -4.23 17.37 -1.30
CA LEU A 85 -2.94 17.11 -0.66
C LEU A 85 -2.32 18.39 -0.12
N ARG A 86 -2.33 19.47 -0.91
CA ARG A 86 -1.78 20.76 -0.48
C ARG A 86 -2.57 21.30 0.72
N GLU A 87 -3.89 21.17 0.72
CA GLU A 87 -4.73 21.58 1.85
C GLU A 87 -4.48 20.75 3.11
N ALA A 88 -4.38 19.42 2.98
CA ALA A 88 -4.02 18.54 4.09
C ALA A 88 -2.60 18.82 4.63
N MET A 89 -1.66 19.15 3.75
CA MET A 89 -0.31 19.58 4.11
C MET A 89 -0.29 20.93 4.82
N GLU A 90 -1.10 21.90 4.39
CA GLU A 90 -1.24 23.20 5.05
C GLU A 90 -1.86 23.05 6.46
N ASN A 91 -2.83 22.14 6.60
CA ASN A 91 -3.38 21.76 7.89
C ASN A 91 -2.34 21.09 8.80
N LEU A 92 -1.48 20.23 8.26
CA LEU A 92 -0.36 19.64 8.99
C LEU A 92 0.68 20.70 9.39
N ASP A 93 1.04 21.64 8.52
CA ASP A 93 2.02 22.70 8.84
C ASP A 93 1.50 23.64 9.94
N THR A 94 0.23 24.04 9.82
CA THR A 94 -0.47 24.87 10.81
C THR A 94 -0.45 24.20 12.18
N ASN A 95 -0.70 22.88 12.22
CA ASN A 95 -0.76 22.11 13.46
C ASN A 95 0.55 21.44 13.86
N ALA A 96 1.63 21.54 13.07
CA ALA A 96 2.87 20.79 13.25
C ALA A 96 3.45 20.96 14.65
N GLY A 97 3.50 22.20 15.14
CA GLY A 97 3.99 22.51 16.49
C GLY A 97 3.17 21.88 17.62
N LYS A 98 1.84 21.76 17.45
CA LYS A 98 0.95 21.11 18.44
C LYS A 98 1.07 19.59 18.39
N LEU A 99 1.34 19.06 17.19
CA LEU A 99 1.44 17.63 16.91
C LEU A 99 2.85 17.07 17.19
N GLY A 100 3.83 17.94 17.47
CA GLY A 100 5.22 17.55 17.69
C GLY A 100 5.95 17.16 16.40
N LEU A 101 5.49 17.67 15.26
CA LEU A 101 6.14 17.56 13.96
C LEU A 101 7.14 18.71 13.78
N ASP A 102 8.34 18.37 13.35
CA ASP A 102 9.36 19.33 12.96
C ASP A 102 9.02 19.89 11.58
N ARG A 103 8.74 21.20 11.52
CA ARG A 103 8.32 21.87 10.28
C ARG A 103 9.36 21.80 9.16
N ARG A 104 10.64 21.74 9.48
CA ARG A 104 11.70 21.76 8.46
C ARG A 104 12.04 20.37 7.98
N ARG A 105 12.06 19.39 8.89
CA ARG A 105 12.47 18.02 8.59
C ARG A 105 11.28 17.13 8.26
N ASP A 106 10.29 17.06 9.14
CA ASP A 106 9.21 16.09 9.00
C ASP A 106 8.27 16.46 7.85
N LEU A 107 7.87 17.74 7.73
CA LEU A 107 6.99 18.17 6.64
C LEU A 107 7.63 18.01 5.27
N GLY A 108 8.94 18.27 5.14
CA GLY A 108 9.67 18.04 3.90
C GLY A 108 9.70 16.57 3.51
N ILE A 109 9.87 15.66 4.48
CA ILE A 109 9.83 14.21 4.25
C ILE A 109 8.41 13.77 3.85
N ILE A 110 7.37 14.31 4.51
CA ILE A 110 5.97 13.98 4.21
C ILE A 110 5.60 14.46 2.81
N GLN A 111 5.95 15.70 2.47
CA GLN A 111 5.72 16.26 1.16
C GLN A 111 6.42 15.46 0.07
N ASP A 112 7.71 15.15 0.22
CA ASP A 112 8.47 14.36 -0.75
C ASP A 112 7.91 12.93 -0.91
N ALA A 113 7.46 12.31 0.18
CA ALA A 113 6.84 10.98 0.13
C ALA A 113 5.49 10.98 -0.60
N LEU A 114 4.72 12.07 -0.47
CA LEU A 114 3.42 12.22 -1.12
C LEU A 114 3.55 12.67 -2.58
N GLU A 115 4.38 13.67 -2.88
CA GLU A 115 4.59 14.18 -4.24
C GLU A 115 5.20 13.14 -5.17
N LYS A 116 5.99 12.18 -4.66
CA LYS A 116 6.48 11.04 -5.46
C LYS A 116 5.36 10.12 -5.98
N ARG A 117 4.13 10.26 -5.48
CA ARG A 117 2.98 9.37 -5.76
C ARG A 117 1.85 10.05 -6.51
N LEU A 118 1.86 11.38 -6.61
CA LEU A 118 0.98 12.16 -7.48
C LEU A 118 1.56 12.27 -8.89
#